data_AF-A0A842R889-F1
#
_entry.id   AF-A0A842R889-F1
#
_cell.length_a   1.000
_cell.length_b   1.000
_cell.length_c   1.000
_cell.angle_alpha   90.00
_cell.angle_beta   90.00
_cell.angle_gamma   90.00
#
_symmetry.space_group_name_H-M   'P 1'
#
loop_
_entity.id
_entity.type
_entity.pdbx_description
1 polymer ?
#
loop_
_entity_poly.entity_id
_entity_poly.type
_entity_poly.pdbx_seq_one_letter_code
_entity_poly.pdbx_strand_id
1 'polypeptide(L)'
;MKKINNNITKGKDQKDQLILEKLEEIIGNEIVKENDYPTSRTLYYSMSETRVISLSLQSQYLEQLPPIIDKFEGLISLRVAHNKLPRLPDFLLRLSKLIILDVSHNQVTKIPSWIDRLEHLRELRLNNNQILSVPSALANLSLLRKLYLQNNPIHSLPMELAHLELLEELHIDFRVSMKKSSRGILTRLESKGCEVRNEYNRR
;
A
#
# COMPACT_ATOMS: atom_id res chain seq x y z
N MET A 1 37.51 4.97 7.72
CA MET A 1 37.63 6.42 7.47
C MET A 1 36.70 6.80 6.32
N LYS A 2 35.48 7.26 6.61
CA LYS A 2 34.57 7.80 5.58
C LYS A 2 34.72 9.33 5.59
N LYS A 3 35.11 9.90 4.44
CA LYS A 3 35.19 11.34 4.24
C LYS A 3 33.77 11.92 4.26
N ILE A 4 33.53 12.78 5.24
CA ILE A 4 32.37 13.67 5.30
C ILE A 4 32.66 14.79 4.31
N ASN A 5 31.92 14.86 3.20
CA ASN A 5 31.92 16.04 2.34
C ASN A 5 30.66 16.85 2.63
N ASN A 6 30.85 17.91 3.41
CA ASN A 6 29.89 18.99 3.60
C ASN A 6 29.72 19.77 2.30
N ASN A 7 28.48 20.03 1.88
CA ASN A 7 28.08 21.29 1.24
C ASN A 7 26.55 21.50 1.27
N ILE A 8 26.11 22.17 2.34
CA ILE A 8 25.14 23.27 2.42
C ILE A 8 24.12 23.42 1.25
N THR A 9 22.91 22.89 1.44
CA THR A 9 21.63 23.61 1.20
C THR A 9 20.77 23.48 2.46
N LYS A 10 20.73 24.52 3.28
CA LYS A 10 20.17 24.49 4.65
C LYS A 10 18.73 25.02 4.65
N GLY A 11 17.78 24.18 5.08
CA GLY A 11 16.49 24.63 5.60
C GLY A 11 15.34 23.64 5.40
N LYS A 12 15.01 23.33 4.14
CA LYS A 12 13.93 22.38 3.76
C LYS A 12 14.46 21.10 3.12
N ASP A 13 15.57 21.18 2.42
CA ASP A 13 16.22 20.09 1.67
C ASP A 13 16.79 18.97 2.55
N GLN A 14 16.86 19.17 3.87
CA GLN A 14 17.46 18.21 4.81
C GLN A 14 16.47 17.38 5.61
N LYS A 15 15.18 17.77 5.69
CA LYS A 15 14.24 17.08 6.59
C LYS A 15 14.00 15.64 6.15
N ASP A 16 13.59 15.43 4.90
CA ASP A 16 13.30 14.10 4.37
C ASP A 16 14.58 13.27 4.23
N GLN A 17 15.73 13.91 3.96
CA GLN A 17 17.04 13.25 3.96
C GLN A 17 17.40 12.72 5.36
N LEU A 18 17.21 13.52 6.42
CA LEU A 18 17.43 13.07 7.80
C LEU A 18 16.46 11.95 8.22
N ILE A 19 15.22 11.98 7.70
CA ILE A 19 14.27 10.90 7.92
C ILE A 19 14.75 9.62 7.21
N LEU A 20 15.26 9.71 5.98
CA LEU A 20 15.84 8.58 5.26
C LEU A 20 17.03 7.99 6.00
N GLU A 21 17.99 8.80 6.44
CA GLU A 21 19.17 8.33 7.21
C GLU A 21 18.77 7.56 8.47
N LYS A 22 17.82 8.10 9.24
CA LYS A 22 17.29 7.40 10.43
C LYS A 22 16.53 6.13 10.06
N LEU A 23 15.81 6.14 8.94
CA LEU A 23 15.08 4.97 8.46
C LEU A 23 16.07 3.86 8.06
N GLU A 24 17.15 4.20 7.35
CA GLU A 24 18.25 3.29 6.99
C GLU A 24 18.89 2.66 8.23
N GLU A 25 19.15 3.46 9.27
CA GLU A 25 19.65 2.96 10.56
C GLU A 25 18.69 1.95 11.21
N ILE A 26 17.39 2.19 11.15
CA ILE A 26 16.36 1.31 11.73
C ILE A 26 16.24 0.01 10.93
N ILE A 27 16.20 0.08 9.60
CA ILE A 27 16.01 -1.11 8.75
C ILE A 27 17.32 -1.85 8.45
N GLY A 28 18.47 -1.26 8.79
CA GLY A 28 19.80 -1.84 8.59
C GLY A 28 20.22 -1.96 7.13
N ASN A 29 19.59 -1.21 6.22
CA ASN A 29 19.82 -1.29 4.78
C ASN A 29 19.78 0.10 4.13
N GLU A 30 20.62 0.30 3.11
CA GLU A 30 20.69 1.52 2.31
C GLU A 30 19.45 1.65 1.41
N ILE A 31 18.84 2.84 1.39
CA ILE A 31 17.70 3.16 0.53
C ILE A 31 18.19 4.10 -0.57
N VAL A 32 18.21 3.61 -1.81
CA VAL A 32 18.76 4.38 -2.94
C VAL A 32 17.72 5.26 -3.62
N LYS A 33 18.16 6.34 -4.27
CA LYS A 33 17.26 7.13 -5.12
C LYS A 33 16.98 6.37 -6.42
N GLU A 34 15.73 6.35 -6.89
CA GLU A 34 15.24 5.53 -8.02
C GLU A 34 16.04 5.72 -9.35
N ASN A 35 16.71 6.85 -9.53
CA ASN A 35 17.48 7.14 -10.74
C ASN A 35 18.94 6.61 -10.72
N ASP A 36 19.41 6.06 -9.60
CA ASP A 36 20.82 5.67 -9.39
C ASP A 36 21.10 4.18 -9.71
N TYR A 37 20.60 3.71 -10.86
CA TYR A 37 20.66 2.31 -11.37
C TYR A 37 19.65 1.34 -10.73
N PRO A 38 18.88 0.57 -11.53
CA PRO A 38 18.13 -0.57 -11.05
C PRO A 38 19.12 -1.72 -10.80
N THR A 39 19.91 -1.60 -9.75
CA THR A 39 20.50 -2.79 -9.14
C THR A 39 19.36 -3.58 -8.50
N SER A 40 19.60 -4.85 -8.18
CA SER A 40 18.70 -5.76 -7.46
C SER A 40 18.23 -5.24 -6.07
N ARG A 41 18.36 -3.94 -5.78
CA ARG A 41 17.99 -3.27 -4.55
C ARG A 41 16.49 -3.02 -4.53
N THR A 42 15.85 -3.70 -3.60
CA THR A 42 14.41 -3.64 -3.35
C THR A 42 13.97 -2.37 -2.60
N LEU A 43 14.95 -1.54 -2.20
CA LEU A 43 14.77 -0.32 -1.41
C LEU A 43 15.12 0.90 -2.22
N TYR A 44 14.13 1.72 -2.47
CA TYR A 44 14.35 2.98 -3.17
C TYR A 44 13.37 4.05 -2.77
N TYR A 45 13.73 5.30 -3.05
CA TYR A 45 12.83 6.43 -2.93
C TYR A 45 12.91 7.33 -4.17
N SER A 46 11.87 8.12 -4.39
CA SER A 46 11.91 9.21 -5.37
C SER A 46 11.40 10.50 -4.75
N MET A 47 11.84 11.62 -5.32
CA MET A 47 11.56 12.96 -4.80
C MET A 47 10.97 13.85 -5.87
N SER A 48 10.08 14.74 -5.45
CA SER A 48 9.72 15.95 -6.18
C SER A 48 10.26 17.13 -5.39
N GLU A 49 11.11 17.93 -6.03
CA GLU A 49 11.88 18.98 -5.36
C GLU A 49 12.65 18.41 -4.16
N THR A 50 12.22 18.75 -2.95
CA THR A 50 12.88 18.42 -1.67
C THR A 50 12.07 17.43 -0.84
N ARG A 51 10.98 16.88 -1.40
CA ARG A 51 10.05 15.98 -0.70
C ARG A 51 10.15 14.58 -1.27
N VAL A 52 10.24 13.59 -0.39
CA VAL A 52 10.06 12.18 -0.76
C VAL A 52 8.59 11.96 -1.09
N ILE A 53 8.34 11.52 -2.32
CA ILE A 53 7.00 11.27 -2.86
C ILE A 53 6.71 9.78 -3.04
N SER A 54 7.75 8.97 -3.18
CA SER A 54 7.65 7.52 -3.30
C SER A 54 8.69 6.86 -2.41
N LEU A 55 8.29 5.82 -1.69
CA LEU A 55 9.17 5.01 -0.86
C LEU A 55 8.84 3.53 -1.08
N SER A 56 9.85 2.74 -1.41
CA SER A 56 9.79 1.28 -1.49
C SER A 56 10.70 0.68 -0.44
N LEU A 57 10.12 -0.16 0.43
CA LEU A 57 10.81 -0.97 1.45
C LEU A 57 10.54 -2.46 1.23
N GLN A 58 10.50 -2.90 -0.02
CA GLN A 58 10.07 -4.24 -0.38
C GLN A 58 11.15 -5.30 -0.03
N SER A 59 10.75 -6.55 0.23
CA SER A 59 11.64 -7.69 0.51
C SER A 59 12.68 -7.46 1.61
N GLN A 60 12.26 -6.89 2.74
CA GLN A 60 13.12 -6.59 3.90
C GLN A 60 12.87 -7.50 5.10
N TYR A 61 12.03 -8.52 4.95
CA TYR A 61 11.59 -9.38 6.06
C TYR A 61 11.01 -8.57 7.24
N LEU A 62 10.51 -7.35 7.00
CA LEU A 62 10.02 -6.46 8.06
C LEU A 62 8.80 -7.08 8.74
N GLU A 63 8.87 -7.25 10.05
CA GLU A 63 7.73 -7.66 10.87
C GLU A 63 6.91 -6.46 11.33
N GLN A 64 7.50 -5.27 11.30
CA GLN A 64 6.86 -3.99 11.62
C GLN A 64 7.39 -2.90 10.70
N LEU A 65 6.53 -1.94 10.36
CA LEU A 65 6.99 -0.72 9.67
C LEU A 65 7.48 0.31 10.69
N PRO A 66 8.65 0.92 10.46
CA PRO A 66 9.15 2.00 11.30
C PRO A 66 8.18 3.20 11.33
N PRO A 67 7.73 3.67 12.52
CA PRO A 67 6.80 4.80 12.62
C PRO A 67 7.31 6.11 12.02
N ILE A 68 8.63 6.26 11.85
CA ILE A 68 9.26 7.45 11.25
C ILE A 68 8.78 7.70 9.81
N ILE A 69 8.23 6.69 9.13
CA ILE A 69 7.62 6.83 7.80
C ILE A 69 6.48 7.86 7.82
N ASP A 70 5.78 8.02 8.95
CA ASP A 70 4.70 9.01 9.13
C ASP A 70 5.17 10.47 8.97
N LYS A 71 6.48 10.72 8.95
CA LYS A 71 7.08 12.05 8.79
C LYS A 71 7.25 12.47 7.33
N PHE A 72 7.08 11.56 6.37
CA PHE A 72 7.07 11.89 4.95
C PHE A 72 5.72 12.50 4.53
N GLU A 73 5.50 13.77 4.87
CA GLU A 73 4.27 14.53 4.58
C GLU A 73 3.95 14.71 3.08
N GLY A 74 4.93 14.40 2.22
CA GLY A 74 4.79 14.43 0.76
C GLY A 74 4.50 13.06 0.14
N LEU A 75 4.42 11.99 0.94
CA LEU A 75 4.37 10.63 0.40
C LEU A 75 3.06 10.34 -0.33
N ILE A 76 3.20 9.95 -1.59
CA ILE A 76 2.12 9.63 -2.52
C ILE A 76 2.11 8.12 -2.84
N SER A 77 3.27 7.47 -2.78
CA SER A 77 3.42 6.04 -3.05
C SER A 77 4.21 5.37 -1.94
N LEU A 78 3.61 4.37 -1.28
CA LEU A 78 4.28 3.53 -0.31
C LEU A 78 4.18 2.06 -0.75
N ARG A 79 5.34 1.44 -0.96
CA ARG A 79 5.44 0.02 -1.33
C ARG A 79 6.23 -0.74 -0.28
N VAL A 80 5.59 -1.69 0.37
CA VAL A 80 6.17 -2.52 1.44
C VAL A 80 5.87 -4.00 1.21
N ALA A 81 5.68 -4.37 -0.05
CA ALA A 81 5.41 -5.75 -0.45
C ALA A 81 6.55 -6.71 -0.10
N HIS A 82 6.23 -8.01 -0.03
CA HIS A 82 7.19 -9.07 0.27
C HIS A 82 7.88 -8.92 1.64
N ASN A 83 7.14 -8.48 2.65
CA ASN A 83 7.59 -8.41 4.03
C ASN A 83 6.82 -9.42 4.91
N LYS A 84 6.92 -9.28 6.24
CA LYS A 84 6.26 -10.14 7.23
C LYS A 84 5.26 -9.36 8.09
N LEU A 85 4.69 -8.28 7.57
CA LEU A 85 3.83 -7.39 8.35
C LEU A 85 2.54 -8.12 8.77
N PRO A 86 2.25 -8.30 10.07
CA PRO A 86 1.03 -8.97 10.53
C PRO A 86 -0.21 -8.06 10.51
N ARG A 87 0.01 -6.73 10.43
CA ARG A 87 -1.02 -5.70 10.44
C ARG A 87 -0.50 -4.41 9.78
N LEU A 88 -1.43 -3.57 9.34
CA LEU A 88 -1.14 -2.19 8.98
C LEU A 88 -1.12 -1.32 10.23
N PRO A 89 -0.04 -0.53 10.48
CA PRO A 89 0.05 0.32 11.66
C PRO A 89 -0.74 1.62 11.51
N ASP A 90 -1.34 2.09 12.60
CA ASP A 90 -2.24 3.25 12.59
C ASP A 90 -1.58 4.55 12.14
N PHE A 91 -0.25 4.69 12.26
CA PHE A 91 0.44 5.90 11.80
C PHE A 91 0.24 6.16 10.30
N LEU A 92 -0.10 5.13 9.51
CA LEU A 92 -0.41 5.28 8.08
C LEU A 92 -1.60 6.24 7.85
N LEU A 93 -2.49 6.44 8.84
CA LEU A 93 -3.57 7.43 8.76
C LEU A 93 -3.04 8.87 8.56
N ARG A 94 -1.78 9.15 8.91
CA ARG A 94 -1.15 10.46 8.73
C ARG A 94 -0.67 10.69 7.29
N LEU A 95 -0.56 9.63 6.49
CA LEU A 95 -0.12 9.69 5.10
C LEU A 95 -1.30 9.96 4.16
N SER A 96 -2.05 11.02 4.43
CA SER A 96 -3.33 11.31 3.75
C SER A 96 -3.20 11.58 2.25
N LYS A 97 -1.99 11.85 1.74
CA LYS A 97 -1.70 12.07 0.31
C LYS A 97 -1.42 10.78 -0.47
N LEU A 98 -1.47 9.61 0.17
CA LEU A 98 -1.23 8.34 -0.51
C LEU A 98 -2.22 8.13 -1.65
N ILE A 99 -1.67 7.89 -2.84
CA ILE A 99 -2.37 7.47 -4.05
C ILE A 99 -2.17 5.98 -4.28
N ILE A 100 -0.99 5.45 -3.95
CA ILE A 100 -0.63 4.04 -4.10
C ILE A 100 -0.18 3.48 -2.76
N LEU A 101 -0.83 2.40 -2.32
CA LEU A 101 -0.40 1.60 -1.17
C LEU A 101 -0.25 0.13 -1.60
N ASP A 102 0.98 -0.35 -1.60
CA ASP A 102 1.29 -1.75 -1.89
C ASP A 102 1.81 -2.47 -0.65
N VAL A 103 0.96 -3.31 -0.09
CA VAL A 103 1.22 -4.15 1.08
C VAL A 103 1.05 -5.63 0.72
N SER A 104 1.16 -5.97 -0.57
CA SER A 104 1.02 -7.34 -1.06
C SER A 104 2.11 -8.26 -0.53
N HIS A 105 1.88 -9.58 -0.54
CA HIS A 105 2.87 -10.56 -0.04
C HIS A 105 3.35 -10.25 1.39
N ASN A 106 2.42 -10.09 2.31
CA ASN A 106 2.66 -9.89 3.74
C ASN A 106 1.83 -10.90 4.56
N GLN A 107 1.67 -10.65 5.86
CA GLN A 107 0.89 -11.50 6.78
C GLN A 107 -0.31 -10.72 7.36
N VAL A 108 -0.79 -9.70 6.64
CA VAL A 108 -1.85 -8.83 7.12
C VAL A 108 -3.14 -9.61 7.28
N THR A 109 -3.71 -9.60 8.47
CA THR A 109 -4.94 -10.35 8.79
C THR A 109 -6.22 -9.53 8.67
N LYS A 110 -6.11 -8.20 8.75
CA LYS A 110 -7.24 -7.27 8.72
C LYS A 110 -6.89 -5.99 7.97
N ILE A 111 -7.85 -5.50 7.20
CA ILE A 111 -7.84 -4.13 6.70
C ILE A 111 -8.43 -3.26 7.83
N PRO A 112 -7.72 -2.24 8.31
CA PRO A 112 -8.19 -1.38 9.40
C PRO A 112 -9.35 -0.49 8.94
N SER A 113 -10.24 -0.11 9.87
CA SER A 113 -11.39 0.76 9.55
C SER A 113 -10.97 2.17 9.11
N TRP A 114 -9.83 2.67 9.61
CA TRP A 114 -9.29 3.98 9.22
C TRP A 114 -8.78 4.04 7.78
N ILE A 115 -8.82 2.93 7.02
CA ILE A 115 -8.39 2.91 5.61
C ILE A 115 -9.12 3.98 4.79
N ASP A 116 -10.36 4.32 5.17
CA ASP A 116 -11.18 5.37 4.56
C ASP A 116 -10.58 6.78 4.65
N ARG A 117 -9.63 7.01 5.57
CA ARG A 117 -8.91 8.28 5.71
C ARG A 117 -7.86 8.50 4.62
N LEU A 118 -7.52 7.47 3.85
CA LEU A 118 -6.65 7.60 2.68
C LEU A 118 -7.47 8.04 1.47
N GLU A 119 -8.14 9.19 1.56
CA GLU A 119 -9.17 9.65 0.61
C GLU A 119 -8.64 9.84 -0.83
N HIS A 120 -7.33 9.98 -1.00
CA HIS A 120 -6.67 10.10 -2.30
C HIS A 120 -6.23 8.77 -2.92
N LEU A 121 -6.46 7.65 -2.24
CA LEU A 121 -5.99 6.34 -2.67
C LEU A 121 -6.68 5.92 -3.98
N ARG A 122 -5.87 5.60 -4.99
CA ARG A 122 -6.33 5.13 -6.31
C ARG A 122 -5.98 3.67 -6.53
N GLU A 123 -4.92 3.18 -5.90
CA GLU A 123 -4.48 1.80 -6.03
C GLU A 123 -4.12 1.21 -4.67
N LEU A 124 -4.78 0.12 -4.32
CA LEU A 124 -4.57 -0.62 -3.09
C LEU A 124 -4.27 -2.08 -3.40
N ARG A 125 -3.04 -2.52 -3.10
CA ARG A 125 -2.62 -3.91 -3.26
C ARG A 125 -2.49 -4.60 -1.92
N LEU A 126 -3.36 -5.57 -1.69
CA LEU A 126 -3.47 -6.39 -0.49
C LEU A 126 -3.40 -7.89 -0.82
N ASN A 127 -3.12 -8.26 -2.06
CA ASN A 127 -3.04 -9.65 -2.49
C ASN A 127 -1.93 -10.43 -1.77
N ASN A 128 -2.08 -11.75 -1.66
CA ASN A 128 -1.14 -12.61 -0.93
C ASN A 128 -0.96 -12.17 0.54
N ASN A 129 -2.06 -12.08 1.27
CA ASN A 129 -2.09 -11.81 2.72
C ASN A 129 -3.01 -12.83 3.40
N GLN A 130 -3.42 -12.57 4.65
CA GLN A 130 -4.27 -13.45 5.46
C GLN A 130 -5.60 -12.76 5.82
N ILE A 131 -6.09 -11.89 4.94
CA ILE A 131 -7.28 -11.07 5.18
C ILE A 131 -8.55 -11.93 5.12
N LEU A 132 -9.34 -11.90 6.19
CA LEU A 132 -10.57 -12.69 6.31
C LEU A 132 -11.82 -11.96 5.82
N SER A 133 -11.82 -10.62 5.93
CA SER A 133 -12.96 -9.77 5.57
C SER A 133 -12.50 -8.39 5.10
N VAL A 134 -13.34 -7.79 4.26
CA VAL A 134 -13.18 -6.40 3.80
C VAL A 134 -14.13 -5.52 4.63
N PRO A 135 -13.65 -4.43 5.28
CA PRO A 135 -14.50 -3.53 6.04
C PRO A 135 -15.35 -2.67 5.10
N SER A 136 -16.57 -2.30 5.53
CA SER A 136 -17.43 -1.38 4.77
C SER A 136 -16.79 -0.02 4.53
N ALA A 137 -15.91 0.43 5.45
CA ALA A 137 -15.13 1.66 5.31
C ALA A 137 -14.31 1.73 4.01
N LEU A 138 -13.90 0.60 3.41
CA LEU A 138 -13.18 0.62 2.13
C LEU A 138 -14.02 1.27 1.02
N ALA A 139 -15.35 1.15 1.08
CA ALA A 139 -16.27 1.80 0.13
C ALA A 139 -16.24 3.34 0.15
N ASN A 140 -15.67 3.95 1.19
CA ASN A 140 -15.51 5.40 1.28
C ASN A 140 -14.34 5.93 0.43
N LEU A 141 -13.48 5.04 -0.10
CA LEU A 141 -12.38 5.40 -1.00
C LEU A 141 -12.92 5.73 -2.41
N SER A 142 -13.62 6.85 -2.53
CA SER A 142 -14.33 7.25 -3.76
C SER A 142 -13.44 7.42 -4.99
N LEU A 143 -12.12 7.62 -4.79
CA LEU A 143 -11.11 7.73 -5.85
C LEU A 143 -10.41 6.41 -6.19
N LEU A 144 -10.76 5.30 -5.52
CA LEU A 144 -10.13 4.00 -5.73
C LEU A 144 -10.47 3.46 -7.13
N ARG A 145 -9.42 3.19 -7.92
CA ARG A 145 -9.53 2.64 -9.28
C ARG A 145 -9.12 1.17 -9.34
N LYS A 146 -8.13 0.75 -8.54
CA LYS A 146 -7.61 -0.62 -8.56
C LYS A 146 -7.54 -1.21 -7.17
N LEU A 147 -8.14 -2.39 -6.99
CA LEU A 147 -8.15 -3.13 -5.74
C LEU A 147 -7.73 -4.58 -5.97
N TYR A 148 -6.63 -4.97 -5.34
CA TYR A 148 -6.08 -6.33 -5.43
C TYR A 148 -6.22 -7.05 -4.08
N LEU A 149 -7.05 -8.08 -4.05
CA LEU A 149 -7.41 -8.88 -2.87
C LEU A 149 -7.21 -10.39 -3.07
N GLN A 150 -6.85 -10.83 -4.28
CA GLN A 150 -6.62 -12.24 -4.59
C GLN A 150 -5.55 -12.89 -3.68
N ASN A 151 -5.60 -14.21 -3.52
CA ASN A 151 -4.79 -14.95 -2.57
C ASN A 151 -4.95 -14.46 -1.12
N ASN A 152 -6.18 -14.16 -0.71
CA ASN A 152 -6.57 -13.99 0.69
C ASN A 152 -7.74 -14.95 1.03
N PRO A 153 -7.87 -15.39 2.29
CA PRO A 153 -9.01 -16.18 2.77
C PRO A 153 -10.27 -15.32 2.99
N ILE A 154 -10.65 -14.48 2.04
CA ILE A 154 -11.82 -13.60 2.18
C ILE A 154 -13.11 -14.41 2.00
N HIS A 155 -13.98 -14.39 3.01
CA HIS A 155 -15.25 -15.13 2.98
C HIS A 155 -16.47 -14.27 2.61
N SER A 156 -16.37 -12.95 2.73
CA SER A 156 -17.46 -12.02 2.42
C SER A 156 -16.97 -10.65 2.02
N LEU A 157 -17.73 -10.01 1.12
CA LEU A 157 -17.59 -8.59 0.78
C LEU A 157 -18.74 -7.79 1.42
N PRO A 158 -18.48 -6.57 1.91
CA PRO A 158 -19.51 -5.66 2.41
C PRO A 158 -20.33 -5.11 1.25
N MET A 159 -21.65 -5.00 1.39
CA MET A 159 -22.54 -4.55 0.31
C MET A 159 -22.20 -3.14 -0.19
N GLU A 160 -21.63 -2.33 0.70
CA GLU A 160 -21.15 -0.97 0.45
C GLU A 160 -20.05 -0.93 -0.59
N LEU A 161 -19.29 -2.01 -0.81
CA LEU A 161 -18.24 -2.05 -1.83
C LEU A 161 -18.78 -1.76 -3.23
N ALA A 162 -20.07 -2.03 -3.47
CA ALA A 162 -20.75 -1.66 -4.71
C ALA A 162 -20.91 -0.13 -4.94
N HIS A 163 -20.59 0.70 -3.94
CA HIS A 163 -20.60 2.17 -4.04
C HIS A 163 -19.29 2.77 -4.59
N LEU A 164 -18.27 1.94 -4.86
CA LEU A 164 -17.04 2.42 -5.50
C LEU A 164 -17.29 2.70 -6.99
N GLU A 165 -17.73 3.92 -7.30
CA GLU A 165 -18.12 4.32 -8.66
C GLU A 165 -16.94 4.41 -9.64
N LEU A 166 -15.72 4.67 -9.15
CA LEU A 166 -14.52 4.81 -9.98
C LEU A 166 -13.66 3.53 -10.05
N LEU A 167 -14.15 2.41 -9.49
CA LEU A 167 -13.39 1.17 -9.47
C LEU A 167 -13.35 0.53 -10.86
N GLU A 168 -12.16 0.42 -11.41
CA GLU A 168 -11.89 -0.10 -12.75
C GLU A 168 -11.45 -1.56 -12.72
N GLU A 169 -10.66 -1.95 -11.73
CA GLU A 169 -10.13 -3.32 -11.61
C GLU A 169 -10.31 -3.85 -10.18
N LEU A 170 -11.01 -4.98 -10.05
CA LEU A 170 -11.11 -5.74 -8.81
C LEU A 170 -10.56 -7.15 -9.03
N HIS A 171 -9.42 -7.45 -8.41
CA HIS A 171 -8.87 -8.81 -8.38
C HIS A 171 -9.19 -9.48 -7.04
N ILE A 172 -9.84 -10.64 -7.07
CA ILE A 172 -10.22 -11.37 -5.87
C ILE A 172 -10.52 -12.83 -6.22
N ASP A 173 -10.34 -13.75 -5.25
CA ASP A 173 -10.67 -15.16 -5.44
C ASP A 173 -12.11 -15.44 -4.99
N PHE A 174 -13.01 -15.72 -5.94
CA PHE A 174 -14.36 -16.18 -5.57
C PHE A 174 -14.37 -17.68 -5.31
N ARG A 175 -14.33 -18.04 -4.03
CA ARG A 175 -14.41 -19.43 -3.57
C ARG A 175 -15.86 -19.88 -3.40
N VAL A 176 -16.10 -21.20 -3.46
CA VAL A 176 -17.41 -21.81 -3.18
C VAL A 176 -17.95 -21.42 -1.80
N SER A 177 -17.06 -21.19 -0.83
CA SER A 177 -17.39 -20.76 0.54
C SER A 177 -17.83 -19.29 0.65
N MET A 178 -17.71 -18.47 -0.39
CA MET A 178 -18.13 -17.07 -0.30
C MET A 178 -19.66 -16.96 -0.23
N LYS A 179 -20.14 -16.07 0.64
CA LYS A 179 -21.58 -15.82 0.81
C LYS A 179 -22.23 -15.45 -0.53
N LYS A 180 -23.43 -15.98 -0.80
CA LYS A 180 -24.21 -15.67 -2.01
C LYS A 180 -24.41 -14.16 -2.20
N SER A 181 -24.59 -13.41 -1.11
CA SER A 181 -24.70 -11.94 -1.12
C SER A 181 -23.49 -11.26 -1.77
N SER A 182 -22.29 -11.84 -1.62
CA SER A 182 -21.08 -11.33 -2.26
C SER A 182 -21.16 -11.36 -3.78
N ARG A 183 -21.86 -12.34 -4.39
CA ARG A 183 -22.00 -12.41 -5.86
C ARG A 183 -22.76 -11.21 -6.41
N GLY A 184 -23.81 -10.76 -5.75
CA GLY A 184 -24.59 -9.59 -6.19
C GLY A 184 -23.78 -8.29 -6.18
N ILE A 185 -22.82 -8.17 -5.27
CA ILE A 185 -21.90 -7.02 -5.19
C ILE A 185 -21.02 -6.96 -6.45
N LEU A 186 -20.50 -8.11 -6.87
CA LEU A 186 -19.63 -8.22 -8.05
C LEU A 186 -20.38 -7.88 -9.31
N THR A 187 -21.58 -8.46 -9.48
CA THR A 187 -22.44 -8.14 -10.62
C THR A 187 -22.77 -6.64 -10.68
N ARG A 188 -22.95 -6.00 -9.53
CA ARG A 188 -23.18 -4.56 -9.47
C ARG A 188 -21.94 -3.75 -9.85
N LEU A 189 -20.75 -4.17 -9.44
CA LEU A 189 -19.49 -3.55 -9.88
C LEU A 189 -19.27 -3.74 -11.39
N GLU A 190 -19.46 -4.95 -11.91
CA GLU A 190 -19.36 -5.25 -13.35
C GLU A 190 -20.34 -4.40 -14.17
N SER A 191 -21.58 -4.22 -13.68
CA SER A 191 -22.57 -3.39 -14.37
C SER A 191 -22.19 -1.91 -14.50
N LYS A 192 -21.21 -1.45 -13.69
CA LYS A 192 -20.65 -0.09 -13.73
C LYS A 192 -19.37 0.00 -14.57
N GLY A 193 -18.94 -1.09 -15.21
CA GLY A 193 -17.72 -1.14 -16.01
C GLY A 193 -16.47 -1.57 -15.22
N CYS A 194 -16.61 -2.00 -13.97
CA CYS A 194 -15.49 -2.57 -13.21
C CYS A 194 -15.12 -3.95 -13.78
N GLU A 195 -13.86 -4.15 -14.13
CA GLU A 195 -13.34 -5.46 -14.51
C GLU A 195 -13.09 -6.30 -13.24
N VAL A 196 -13.98 -7.25 -12.99
CA VAL A 196 -13.86 -8.20 -11.89
C VAL A 196 -13.10 -9.44 -12.36
N ARG A 197 -11.87 -9.62 -11.86
CA ARG A 197 -10.99 -10.74 -12.20
C ARG A 197 -10.95 -11.77 -11.08
N ASN A 198 -11.39 -12.99 -11.41
CA ASN A 198 -11.25 -14.15 -10.54
C ASN A 198 -9.95 -14.91 -10.83
N GLU A 199 -9.02 -14.89 -9.90
CA GLU A 199 -7.68 -15.48 -10.07
C GLU A 199 -7.58 -16.92 -9.50
N TYR A 200 -8.69 -17.47 -8.96
CA TYR A 200 -8.71 -18.80 -8.32
C TYR A 200 -8.29 -19.95 -9.25
N ASN A 201 -8.44 -19.81 -10.57
CA ASN A 201 -8.19 -20.87 -11.55
C ASN A 201 -6.86 -20.75 -12.32
N ARG A 202 -5.93 -19.88 -11.91
CA ARG A 202 -4.62 -19.71 -12.59
C ARG A 202 -3.47 -20.53 -11.97
N ARG A 203 -3.77 -21.64 -11.27
CA ARG A 203 -2.76 -22.54 -10.70
C ARG A 203 -2.79 -23.90 -11.35
#